data_AF-A0AAN1XYI7-F1
#
_entry.id   AF-A0AAN1XYI7-F1
#
_cell.length_a   1.000
_cell.length_b   1.000
_cell.length_c   1.000
_cell.angle_alpha   90.00
_cell.angle_beta   90.00
_cell.angle_gamma   90.00
#
_symmetry.space_group_name_H-M   'P 1'
#
loop_
_entity.id
_entity.type
_entity.pdbx_description
1 polymer ?
#
loop_
_entity_poly.entity_id
_entity_poly.type
_entity_poly.pdbx_seq_one_letter_code
_entity_poly.pdbx_strand_id
1 'polypeptide(L)'
;MMLDEATEMGGCLCFVPGSHKHGVLPAAKDQTTTSYPQWAVEKEPMRAFLRANPAPVAITGGPGTAVLFHCNIVHGSGHNLSANDRWHVYVAYNPSANQPDPIPPHPRPDYVVSRNYAPLEIGADYRLDAPMPA
;
A
#
# COMPACT_ATOMS: atom_id res chain seq x y z
N MET A 1 -6.73 -5.44 0.60
CA MET A 1 -7.77 -6.34 1.14
C MET A 1 -7.20 -7.02 2.37
N MET A 2 -7.94 -6.98 3.47
CA MET A 2 -7.56 -7.62 4.72
C MET A 2 -7.92 -9.11 4.64
N LEU A 3 -6.97 -10.01 4.89
CA LEU A 3 -7.23 -11.46 5.00
C LEU A 3 -7.50 -11.85 6.45
N ASP A 4 -6.84 -11.18 7.40
CA ASP A 4 -7.13 -11.26 8.83
C ASP A 4 -7.76 -9.96 9.34
N GLU A 5 -8.17 -9.98 10.62
CA GLU A 5 -8.61 -8.77 11.31
C GLU A 5 -7.46 -7.77 11.48
N ALA A 6 -7.65 -6.55 10.95
CA ALA A 6 -6.73 -5.44 11.16
C ALA A 6 -7.13 -4.65 12.42
N THR A 7 -6.28 -4.69 13.43
CA THR A 7 -6.47 -3.93 14.69
C THR A 7 -5.30 -2.99 14.94
N GLU A 8 -5.50 -1.99 15.81
CA GLU A 8 -4.42 -1.09 16.23
C GLU A 8 -3.26 -1.84 16.90
N MET A 9 -3.57 -2.79 17.80
CA MET A 9 -2.56 -3.64 18.47
C MET A 9 -1.86 -4.60 17.49
N GLY A 10 -2.58 -5.05 16.48
CA GLY A 10 -2.03 -5.80 15.33
C GLY A 10 -1.15 -4.94 14.41
N GLY A 11 -0.98 -3.66 14.73
CA GLY A 11 -0.13 -2.73 14.01
C GLY A 11 -0.71 -2.28 12.68
N CYS A 12 -2.05 -2.22 12.52
CA CYS A 12 -2.76 -1.86 11.28
C CYS A 12 -2.17 -0.66 10.52
N LEU A 13 -2.55 -0.53 9.24
CA LEU A 13 -2.13 0.58 8.42
C LEU A 13 -2.73 1.88 8.96
N CYS A 14 -1.94 2.94 9.02
CA CYS A 14 -2.39 4.27 9.39
C CYS A 14 -2.22 5.22 8.21
N PHE A 15 -3.22 6.07 7.97
CA PHE A 15 -3.18 7.09 6.92
C PHE A 15 -3.16 8.48 7.51
N VAL A 16 -2.40 9.40 6.93
CA VAL A 16 -2.56 10.84 7.20
C VAL A 16 -3.65 11.36 6.25
N PRO A 17 -4.86 11.71 6.74
CA PRO A 17 -5.97 12.12 5.87
C PRO A 17 -5.60 13.34 5.02
N GLY A 18 -5.94 13.31 3.73
CA GLY A 18 -5.69 14.41 2.80
C GLY A 18 -4.24 14.55 2.31
N SER A 19 -3.28 13.81 2.88
CA SER A 19 -1.85 13.93 2.56
C SER A 19 -1.49 13.72 1.08
N HIS A 20 -2.30 12.94 0.34
CA HIS A 20 -2.13 12.73 -1.10
C HIS A 20 -2.17 14.03 -1.93
N LYS A 21 -2.79 15.09 -1.40
CA LYS A 21 -2.85 16.41 -2.05
C LYS A 21 -1.52 17.17 -2.05
N HIS A 22 -0.55 16.72 -1.27
CA HIS A 22 0.79 17.31 -1.21
C HIS A 22 1.72 16.79 -2.32
N GLY A 23 1.25 15.86 -3.16
CA GLY A 23 2.07 15.23 -4.19
C GLY A 23 3.10 14.26 -3.60
N VAL A 24 4.19 14.05 -4.32
CA VAL A 24 5.28 13.18 -3.89
C VAL A 24 6.15 13.94 -2.88
N LEU A 25 6.22 13.44 -1.65
CA LEU A 25 7.12 13.98 -0.64
C LEU A 25 8.57 13.50 -0.88
N PRO A 26 9.58 14.31 -0.55
CA PRO A 26 10.97 13.86 -0.57
C PRO A 26 11.14 12.62 0.31
N ALA A 27 11.64 11.54 -0.29
CA ALA A 27 11.84 10.26 0.37
C ALA A 27 13.24 9.74 0.05
N ALA A 28 13.81 8.99 0.99
CA ALA A 28 15.04 8.25 0.82
C ALA A 28 14.74 6.75 0.80
N LYS A 29 15.62 5.98 0.17
CA LYS A 29 15.51 4.52 0.16
C LYS A 29 16.04 4.00 1.50
N ASP A 30 15.14 3.65 2.41
CA ASP A 30 15.46 2.91 3.61
C ASP A 30 15.78 1.45 3.24
N GLN A 31 16.96 0.99 3.65
CA GLN A 31 17.43 -0.38 3.42
C GLN A 31 17.79 -1.08 4.74
N THR A 32 17.60 -0.42 5.88
CA THR A 32 18.17 -0.86 7.17
C THR A 32 17.11 -1.03 8.25
N THR A 33 16.02 -0.25 8.22
CA THR A 33 15.04 -0.26 9.33
C THR A 33 13.81 -1.10 9.06
N THR A 34 13.65 -1.57 7.83
CA THR A 34 12.51 -2.37 7.37
C THR A 34 12.97 -3.73 6.83
N SER A 35 12.07 -4.72 6.84
CA SER A 35 12.35 -6.08 6.35
C SER A 35 12.57 -6.15 4.83
N TYR A 36 12.20 -5.10 4.09
CA TYR A 36 12.40 -4.96 2.66
C TYR A 36 12.67 -3.49 2.32
N PRO A 37 13.63 -3.17 1.42
CA PRO A 37 13.95 -1.80 1.07
C PRO A 37 12.74 -0.99 0.58
N GLN A 38 12.46 0.14 1.23
CA GLN A 38 11.30 0.98 0.98
C GLN A 38 11.68 2.44 0.81
N TRP A 39 10.87 3.19 0.07
CA TRP A 39 11.00 4.65 0.05
C TRP A 39 10.26 5.22 1.25
N ALA A 40 11.01 5.86 2.16
CA ALA A 40 10.49 6.41 3.39
C ALA A 40 10.79 7.92 3.47
N VAL A 41 9.86 8.68 4.02
CA VAL A 41 10.09 10.09 4.37
C VAL A 41 10.99 10.11 5.60
N GLU A 42 12.04 10.93 5.56
CA GLU A 42 12.97 11.09 6.67
C GLU A 42 12.26 11.53 7.95
N LYS A 43 12.81 11.10 9.10
CA LYS A 43 12.13 11.23 10.40
C LYS A 43 11.77 12.68 10.75
N GLU A 44 12.70 13.63 10.61
CA GLU A 44 12.44 15.04 10.98
C GLU A 44 11.42 15.73 10.06
N PRO A 45 11.54 15.65 8.72
CA PRO A 45 10.48 16.10 7.81
C PRO A 45 9.13 15.45 8.10
N MET A 46 9.09 14.14 8.40
CA MET A 46 7.86 13.45 8.74
C MET A 46 7.24 14.00 10.03
N ARG A 47 8.04 14.24 11.07
CA ARG A 47 7.55 14.85 12.32
C ARG A 47 6.96 16.24 12.09
N ALA A 48 7.59 17.06 11.25
CA ALA A 48 7.06 18.37 10.89
C ALA A 48 5.74 18.25 10.10
N PHE A 49 5.69 17.35 9.13
CA PHE A 49 4.50 17.08 8.34
C PHE A 49 3.33 16.61 9.21
N LEU A 50 3.55 15.70 10.16
CA LEU A 50 2.50 15.22 11.08
C LEU A 50 1.97 16.31 12.01
N ARG A 51 2.79 17.29 12.41
CA ARG A 51 2.33 18.44 13.21
C ARG A 51 1.48 19.43 12.41
N ALA A 52 1.69 19.49 11.10
CA ALA A 52 1.02 20.44 10.22
C ALA A 52 -0.26 19.88 9.55
N ASN A 53 -0.56 18.59 9.75
CA ASN A 53 -1.65 17.88 9.08
C ASN A 53 -2.54 17.16 10.10
N PRO A 54 -3.75 16.69 9.70
CA PRO A 54 -4.59 15.89 10.57
C PRO A 54 -3.85 14.67 11.12
N ALA A 55 -4.22 14.25 12.33
CA ALA A 55 -3.63 13.08 12.95
C ALA A 55 -3.80 11.83 12.06
N PRO A 56 -2.82 10.90 12.06
CA PRO A 56 -2.98 9.62 11.40
C PRO A 56 -4.22 8.88 11.91
N VAL A 57 -4.95 8.25 11.00
CA VAL A 57 -6.13 7.44 11.29
C VAL A 57 -5.80 5.97 11.05
N ALA A 58 -6.05 5.14 12.06
CA ALA A 58 -5.93 3.70 11.97
C ALA A 58 -6.98 3.12 11.02
N ILE A 59 -6.55 2.23 10.13
CA ILE A 59 -7.41 1.57 9.16
C ILE A 59 -7.64 0.13 9.64
N THR A 60 -8.72 -0.03 10.40
CA THR A 60 -9.15 -1.30 10.99
C THR A 60 -10.26 -1.94 10.16
N GLY A 61 -10.48 -3.24 10.36
CA GLY A 61 -11.53 -3.97 9.68
C GLY A 61 -11.37 -5.49 9.81
N GLY A 62 -12.46 -6.21 9.59
CA GLY A 62 -12.44 -7.67 9.57
C GLY A 62 -11.97 -8.23 8.22
N PRO A 63 -11.73 -9.56 8.13
CA PRO A 63 -11.42 -10.26 6.89
C PRO A 63 -12.39 -9.89 5.75
N GLY A 64 -11.86 -9.68 4.56
CA GLY A 64 -12.62 -9.23 3.37
C GLY A 64 -12.77 -7.71 3.24
N THR A 65 -12.41 -6.93 4.26
CA THR A 65 -12.43 -5.47 4.18
C THR A 65 -11.47 -4.98 3.09
N ALA A 66 -11.98 -4.19 2.16
CA ALA A 66 -11.23 -3.55 1.10
C ALA A 66 -11.04 -2.05 1.39
N VAL A 67 -9.83 -1.56 1.12
CA VAL A 67 -9.46 -0.15 1.30
C VAL A 67 -8.85 0.32 0.00
N LEU A 68 -9.41 1.38 -0.58
CA LEU A 68 -8.86 2.06 -1.74
C LEU A 68 -8.14 3.32 -1.26
N PHE A 69 -6.91 3.52 -1.69
CA PHE A 69 -6.12 4.68 -1.29
C PHE A 69 -5.21 5.16 -2.43
N HIS A 70 -4.91 6.46 -2.41
CA HIS A 70 -4.14 7.13 -3.46
C HIS A 70 -2.64 6.80 -3.34
N CYS A 71 -1.92 6.71 -4.48
CA CYS A 71 -0.50 6.35 -4.51
C CYS A 71 0.42 7.30 -3.72
N ASN A 72 0.03 8.58 -3.61
CA ASN A 72 0.76 9.60 -2.83
C ASN A 72 0.27 9.76 -1.38
N ILE A 73 -0.64 8.93 -0.87
CA ILE A 73 -1.06 9.07 0.53
C ILE A 73 0.11 8.71 1.45
N VAL A 74 0.38 9.55 2.45
CA VAL A 74 1.33 9.21 3.52
C VAL A 74 0.69 8.15 4.39
N HIS A 75 1.38 7.01 4.48
CA HIS A 75 0.92 5.85 5.23
C HIS A 75 2.09 5.14 5.89
N GLY A 76 1.77 4.34 6.91
CA GLY A 76 2.72 3.48 7.60
C GLY A 76 1.98 2.50 8.49
N SER A 77 2.64 1.41 8.90
CA SER A 77 2.08 0.45 9.84
C SER A 77 2.87 0.41 11.13
N GLY A 78 2.20 0.15 12.24
CA GLY A 78 2.84 -0.13 13.52
C GLY A 78 3.48 -1.52 13.57
N HIS A 79 4.21 -1.80 14.65
CA HIS A 79 4.61 -3.15 15.00
C HIS A 79 3.37 -3.97 15.36
N ASN A 80 3.32 -5.23 14.92
CA ASN A 80 2.32 -6.17 15.41
C ASN A 80 2.78 -6.68 16.78
N LEU A 81 2.12 -6.23 17.84
CA LEU A 81 2.38 -6.64 19.22
C LEU A 81 1.34 -7.66 19.72
N SER A 82 0.44 -8.11 18.84
CA SER A 82 -0.57 -9.11 19.14
C SER A 82 -0.04 -10.54 18.92
N ALA A 83 -0.83 -11.53 19.35
CA ALA A 83 -0.54 -12.94 19.10
C ALA A 83 -1.03 -13.45 17.73
N ASN A 84 -1.75 -12.61 16.98
CA ASN A 84 -2.37 -12.99 15.71
C ASN A 84 -1.56 -12.41 14.55
N ASP A 85 -1.56 -13.13 13.43
CA ASP A 85 -1.00 -12.60 12.19
C ASP A 85 -1.84 -11.44 11.64
N ARG A 86 -1.24 -10.69 10.70
CA ARG A 86 -1.92 -9.64 9.96
C ARG A 86 -1.59 -9.74 8.47
N TRP A 87 -2.26 -10.63 7.77
CA TRP A 87 -2.09 -10.85 6.34
C TRP A 87 -2.99 -9.92 5.51
N HIS A 88 -2.39 -9.16 4.60
CA HIS A 88 -3.08 -8.27 3.68
C HIS A 88 -2.64 -8.56 2.24
N VAL A 89 -3.56 -8.44 1.29
CA VAL A 89 -3.25 -8.39 -0.15
C VAL A 89 -3.32 -6.95 -0.64
N TYR A 90 -2.28 -6.51 -1.33
CA TYR A 90 -2.21 -5.20 -1.98
C TYR A 90 -2.24 -5.37 -3.49
N VAL A 91 -3.08 -4.59 -4.16
CA VAL A 91 -3.13 -4.49 -5.62
C VAL A 91 -2.99 -3.03 -6.01
N ALA A 92 -1.89 -2.70 -6.69
CA ALA A 92 -1.61 -1.36 -7.17
C ALA A 92 -2.04 -1.25 -8.63
N TYR A 93 -3.20 -0.63 -8.87
CA TYR A 93 -3.67 -0.35 -10.22
C TYR A 93 -2.96 0.88 -10.78
N ASN A 94 -2.59 0.80 -12.06
CA ASN A 94 -1.98 1.91 -12.79
C ASN A 94 -2.65 2.03 -14.17
N PRO A 95 -3.01 3.24 -14.63
CA PRO A 95 -3.55 3.40 -15.98
C PRO A 95 -2.57 2.88 -17.04
N SER A 96 -3.06 2.16 -18.06
CA SER A 96 -2.21 1.66 -19.16
C SER A 96 -1.49 2.77 -19.93
N ALA A 97 -1.99 4.00 -19.84
CA ALA A 97 -1.36 5.20 -20.42
C ALA A 97 -0.24 5.78 -19.53
N ASN A 98 -0.15 5.39 -18.26
CA ASN A 98 0.86 5.88 -17.30
C ASN A 98 2.01 4.88 -17.14
N GLN A 99 2.62 4.47 -18.26
CA GLN A 99 3.70 3.48 -18.25
C GLN A 99 4.96 4.07 -17.61
N PRO A 100 5.79 3.24 -16.94
CA PRO A 100 7.05 3.71 -16.39
C PRO A 100 8.03 4.13 -17.51
N ASP A 101 8.40 5.41 -17.55
CA ASP A 101 9.40 5.99 -18.45
C ASP A 101 10.84 5.60 -18.05
N PRO A 102 11.77 5.67 -19.02
CA PRO A 102 12.36 4.50 -19.66
C PRO A 102 12.86 3.43 -18.68
N ILE A 103 12.67 2.17 -19.05
CA ILE A 103 13.18 1.01 -18.31
C ILE A 103 14.69 1.18 -18.10
N PRO A 104 15.18 1.24 -16.85
CA PRO A 104 16.61 1.44 -16.60
C PRO A 104 17.40 0.19 -17.01
N PRO A 105 18.73 0.29 -17.20
CA PRO A 105 19.57 -0.86 -17.62
C PRO A 105 19.48 -2.09 -16.71
N HIS A 106 19.19 -1.87 -15.43
CA HIS A 106 18.96 -2.91 -14.44
C HIS A 106 17.58 -2.71 -13.82
N PRO A 107 16.51 -3.09 -14.53
CA PRO A 107 15.17 -2.84 -14.05
C PRO A 107 14.84 -3.76 -12.89
N ARG A 108 13.93 -3.31 -12.03
CA ARG A 108 13.38 -4.18 -10.99
C ARG A 108 12.75 -5.43 -11.64
N PRO A 109 12.77 -6.60 -10.97
CA PRO A 109 12.15 -7.80 -11.49
C PRO A 109 10.67 -7.60 -11.84
N ASP A 110 10.15 -8.39 -12.77
CA ASP A 110 8.77 -8.26 -13.25
C ASP A 110 7.72 -8.42 -12.14
N TYR A 111 7.96 -9.31 -11.18
CA TYR A 111 7.10 -9.48 -10.01
C TYR A 111 7.07 -8.26 -9.07
N VAL A 112 7.96 -7.28 -9.25
CA VAL A 112 7.98 -6.00 -8.52
C VAL A 112 7.41 -4.86 -9.37
N VAL A 113 7.74 -4.84 -10.67
CA VAL A 113 7.23 -3.87 -11.65
C VAL A 113 6.86 -4.63 -12.91
N SER A 114 5.57 -4.95 -13.03
CA SER A 114 5.03 -5.62 -14.20
C SER A 114 5.26 -4.78 -15.46
N ARG A 115 5.67 -5.45 -16.54
CA ARG A 115 5.74 -4.87 -17.89
C ARG A 115 4.56 -5.26 -18.77
N ASN A 116 3.59 -5.98 -18.22
CA ASN A 116 2.32 -6.22 -18.89
C ASN A 116 1.41 -5.00 -18.70
N TYR A 117 1.23 -4.23 -19.77
CA TYR A 117 0.40 -3.02 -19.78
C TYR A 117 -0.96 -3.24 -20.43
N ALA A 118 -1.30 -4.48 -20.79
CA ALA A 118 -2.60 -4.81 -21.33
C ALA A 118 -3.70 -4.39 -20.33
N PRO A 119 -4.75 -3.68 -20.78
CA PRO A 119 -5.89 -3.38 -19.91
C PRO A 119 -6.46 -4.66 -19.31
N LEU A 120 -6.79 -4.61 -18.02
CA LEU A 120 -7.46 -5.73 -17.35
C LEU A 120 -8.87 -5.90 -17.91
N GLU A 121 -9.23 -7.14 -18.23
CA GLU A 121 -10.59 -7.49 -18.60
C GLU A 121 -11.46 -7.52 -17.35
N ILE A 122 -12.66 -6.92 -17.44
CA ILE A 122 -13.64 -6.97 -16.37
C ILE A 122 -14.22 -8.38 -16.33
N GLY A 123 -13.90 -9.13 -15.28
CA GLY A 123 -14.50 -10.42 -15.02
C GLY A 123 -15.95 -10.32 -14.53
N ALA A 124 -16.69 -11.42 -14.61
CA ALA A 124 -17.97 -11.54 -13.95
C ALA A 124 -17.80 -11.56 -12.42
N ASP A 125 -18.88 -11.26 -11.69
CA ASP A 125 -18.90 -11.41 -10.24
C ASP A 125 -18.91 -12.90 -9.89
N TYR A 126 -17.76 -13.40 -9.44
CA TYR A 126 -17.63 -14.77 -8.95
C TYR A 126 -17.71 -14.81 -7.44
N ARG A 127 -18.59 -15.67 -6.94
CA ARG A 127 -18.62 -16.06 -5.54
C ARG A 127 -17.42 -16.96 -5.25
N LEU A 128 -16.56 -16.57 -4.31
CA LEU A 128 -15.38 -17.35 -3.90
C LEU A 128 -15.74 -18.71 -3.28
N ASP A 129 -16.98 -18.87 -2.81
CA ASP A 129 -17.51 -20.12 -2.26
C ASP A 129 -18.28 -20.97 -3.28
N ALA A 130 -18.47 -20.46 -4.51
CA ALA A 130 -19.09 -21.22 -5.59
C ALA A 130 -18.02 -22.00 -6.39
N PRO A 131 -18.38 -23.14 -6.99
CA PRO A 131 -17.50 -23.81 -7.94
C PRO A 131 -17.16 -22.84 -9.08
N MET A 132 -15.88 -22.78 -9.47
CA MET A 132 -15.48 -22.04 -10.66
C MET A 132 -16.27 -22.57 -11.87
N PRO A 133 -16.86 -21.68 -12.70
CA PRO A 133 -17.54 -22.13 -13.91
C PRO A 133 -16.54 -22.86 -14.83
N ALA A 134 -17.03 -23.95 -15.43
CA ALA A 134 -16.28 -24.81 -16.36
C ALA A 134 -15.90 -24.08 -17.65
#